data_AF-A0AAE3KIS1-F1
#
_entry.id   AF-A0AAE3KIS1-F1
#
_cell.length_a   1.000
_cell.length_b   1.000
_cell.length_c   1.000
_cell.angle_alpha   90.00
_cell.angle_beta   90.00
_cell.angle_gamma   90.00
#
_symmetry.space_group_name_H-M   'P 1'
#
loop_
_entity.id
_entity.type
_entity.pdbx_description
1 polymer ?
#
loop_
_entity_poly.entity_id
_entity_poly.type
_entity_poly.pdbx_seq_one_letter_code
_entity_poly.pdbx_strand_id
1 'polypeptide(L)'
;MVDYCFKWNYADGAPGEPLTEDEARVRDSAGEEYTAVMPPRPGTKSPVLVTPVWKTGVVVVTFLDDPGRKATEYTFMKKTDESLFLTRVHMWTYPSEQPGLRLSDSSSHETVHYREDGYVKRVVKNKVERFQETVEYTDVPVGTNWEPIPVFGDYRSIARYERDEQITNRIP
;
A
#
# COMPACT_ATOMS: atom_id res chain seq x y z
N MET A 1 -8.50 -15.75 -7.68
CA MET A 1 -7.30 -16.57 -7.42
C MET A 1 -6.22 -15.62 -6.96
N VAL A 2 -5.43 -16.00 -5.94
CA VAL A 2 -4.32 -15.20 -5.40
C VAL A 2 -3.06 -16.00 -5.68
N ASP A 3 -2.09 -15.37 -6.32
CA ASP A 3 -0.77 -15.97 -6.53
C ASP A 3 0.19 -15.48 -5.45
N TYR A 4 1.31 -16.18 -5.25
CA TYR A 4 2.27 -15.85 -4.21
C TYR A 4 3.69 -15.80 -4.76
N CYS A 5 4.50 -14.92 -4.19
CA CYS A 5 5.94 -14.86 -4.44
C CYS A 5 6.67 -14.34 -3.21
N PHE A 6 8.00 -14.50 -3.15
CA PHE A 6 8.77 -13.92 -2.06
C PHE A 6 8.71 -12.38 -2.10
N LYS A 7 8.97 -11.80 -3.28
CA LYS A 7 8.82 -10.36 -3.56
C LYS A 7 8.41 -10.15 -5.01
N TRP A 8 7.69 -9.05 -5.25
CA TRP A 8 7.43 -8.56 -6.60
C TRP A 8 8.70 -7.98 -7.25
N ASN A 9 8.92 -8.31 -8.52
CA ASN A 9 9.99 -7.73 -9.31
C ASN A 9 9.46 -6.56 -10.14
N TYR A 10 9.78 -5.33 -9.72
CA TYR A 10 9.35 -4.11 -10.41
C TYR A 10 10.01 -3.86 -11.76
N ALA A 11 11.20 -4.45 -12.00
CA ALA A 11 11.88 -4.29 -13.29
C ALA A 11 11.18 -5.13 -14.37
N ASP A 12 10.75 -6.34 -13.99
CA ASP A 12 10.11 -7.28 -14.92
C ASP A 12 8.58 -7.19 -14.91
N GLY A 13 8.00 -6.44 -13.97
CA GLY A 13 6.54 -6.33 -13.84
C GLY A 13 5.87 -7.66 -13.54
N ALA A 14 6.56 -8.54 -12.80
CA ALA A 14 6.17 -9.93 -12.58
C ALA A 14 6.53 -10.41 -11.16
N PRO A 15 5.95 -11.54 -10.70
CA PRO A 15 6.42 -12.23 -9.50
C PRO A 15 7.92 -12.56 -9.62
N GLY A 16 8.73 -12.19 -8.61
CA GLY A 16 10.18 -12.42 -8.65
C GLY A 16 10.54 -13.89 -8.44
N GLU A 17 10.38 -14.37 -7.21
CA GLU A 17 10.51 -15.80 -6.86
C GLU A 17 9.12 -16.35 -6.52
N PRO A 18 8.45 -17.06 -7.44
CA PRO A 18 7.13 -17.62 -7.20
C PRO A 18 7.13 -18.57 -6.00
N LEU A 19 6.04 -18.55 -5.23
CA LEU A 19 5.78 -19.47 -4.13
C LEU A 19 4.51 -20.25 -4.44
N THR A 20 4.50 -21.51 -4.06
CA THR A 20 3.25 -22.28 -3.93
C THR A 20 2.41 -21.70 -2.77
N GLU A 21 1.11 -21.99 -2.77
CA GLU A 21 0.22 -21.61 -1.67
C GLU A 21 0.70 -22.18 -0.34
N ASP A 22 1.18 -23.43 -0.31
CA ASP A 22 1.69 -24.09 0.90
C ASP A 22 2.95 -23.40 1.43
N GLU A 23 3.90 -23.04 0.57
CA GLU A 23 5.11 -22.31 0.98
C GLU A 23 4.76 -20.93 1.54
N ALA A 24 3.84 -20.22 0.90
CA ALA A 24 3.35 -18.93 1.39
C ALA A 24 2.61 -19.06 2.72
N ARG A 25 1.82 -20.12 2.91
CA ARG A 25 1.12 -20.42 4.17
C ARG A 25 2.07 -20.77 5.31
N VAL A 26 3.13 -21.53 5.02
CA VAL A 26 4.20 -21.80 5.99
C VAL A 26 4.85 -20.50 6.43
N ARG A 27 5.21 -19.62 5.49
CA ARG A 27 5.77 -18.28 5.79
C ARG A 27 4.81 -17.42 6.61
N ASP A 28 3.53 -17.38 6.23
CA ASP A 28 2.49 -16.66 6.94
C ASP A 28 2.41 -17.10 8.41
N SER A 29 2.32 -18.42 8.66
CA SER A 29 2.27 -18.98 10.01
C SER A 29 3.55 -18.73 10.82
N ALA A 30 4.71 -18.68 10.16
CA ALA A 30 6.00 -18.33 10.77
C ALA A 30 6.17 -16.81 10.97
N GLY A 31 5.28 -16.00 10.41
CA GLY A 31 5.34 -14.54 10.40
C GLY A 31 6.41 -13.94 9.49
N GLU A 32 6.86 -14.70 8.50
CA GLU A 32 7.88 -14.32 7.54
C GLU A 32 7.31 -13.56 6.35
N GLU A 33 8.17 -12.79 5.69
CA GLU A 33 7.78 -12.03 4.50
C GLU A 33 7.40 -12.95 3.34
N TYR A 34 6.29 -12.61 2.70
CA TYR A 34 5.87 -13.06 1.37
C TYR A 34 5.01 -11.96 0.72
N THR A 35 4.73 -12.06 -0.57
CA THR A 35 3.81 -11.20 -1.29
C THR A 35 2.67 -12.04 -1.86
N ALA A 36 1.44 -11.71 -1.47
CA ALA A 36 0.24 -12.13 -2.17
C ALA A 36 -0.04 -11.17 -3.34
N VAL A 37 -0.18 -11.73 -4.53
CA VAL A 37 -0.49 -11.03 -5.77
C VAL A 37 -1.97 -11.20 -6.03
N MET A 38 -2.73 -10.14 -5.75
CA MET A 38 -4.16 -10.09 -6.00
C MET A 38 -4.46 -9.68 -7.44
N PRO A 39 -5.59 -10.14 -8.01
CA PRO A 39 -5.99 -9.74 -9.35
C PRO A 39 -6.20 -8.22 -9.43
N PRO A 40 -6.10 -7.64 -10.64
CA PRO A 40 -6.37 -6.22 -10.84
C PRO A 40 -7.74 -5.79 -10.34
N ARG A 41 -7.82 -4.55 -9.86
CA ARG A 41 -9.09 -3.94 -9.48
C ARG A 41 -9.92 -3.65 -10.75
N PRO A 42 -11.25 -3.55 -10.64
CA PRO A 42 -12.09 -3.08 -11.74
C PRO A 42 -11.54 -1.76 -12.32
N GLY A 43 -11.37 -1.72 -13.65
CA GLY A 43 -10.84 -0.54 -14.34
C GLY A 43 -9.31 -0.38 -14.33
N THR A 44 -8.55 -1.34 -13.81
CA THR A 44 -7.07 -1.32 -13.81
C THR A 44 -6.50 -2.59 -14.44
N LYS A 45 -5.27 -2.52 -14.95
CA LYS A 45 -4.59 -3.70 -15.54
C LYS A 45 -3.61 -4.39 -14.59
N SER A 46 -3.07 -3.65 -13.64
CA SER A 46 -2.00 -4.13 -12.78
C SER A 46 -2.52 -4.77 -11.49
N PRO A 47 -1.81 -5.78 -10.95
CA PRO A 47 -2.22 -6.45 -9.73
C PRO A 47 -2.12 -5.52 -8.51
N VAL A 48 -2.78 -5.93 -7.42
CA VAL A 48 -2.55 -5.36 -6.09
C VAL A 48 -1.63 -6.30 -5.33
N LEU A 49 -0.59 -5.74 -4.71
CA LEU A 49 0.41 -6.52 -3.98
C LEU A 49 0.15 -6.36 -2.48
N VAL A 50 0.07 -7.47 -1.76
CA VAL A 50 -0.08 -7.48 -0.30
C VAL A 50 1.12 -8.21 0.30
N THR A 51 1.96 -7.48 1.02
CA THR A 51 3.21 -7.98 1.60
C THR A 51 3.14 -7.89 3.13
N PRO A 52 2.65 -8.94 3.81
CA PRO A 52 2.73 -9.05 5.26
C PRO A 52 4.11 -9.49 5.74
N VAL A 53 4.49 -9.00 6.92
CA VAL A 53 5.66 -9.44 7.70
C VAL A 53 5.22 -9.49 9.17
N TRP A 54 4.57 -10.56 9.59
CA TRP A 54 3.93 -10.61 10.92
C TRP A 54 4.92 -10.54 12.08
N LYS A 55 6.16 -11.02 11.91
CA LYS A 55 7.23 -10.89 12.91
C LYS A 55 7.49 -9.42 13.31
N THR A 56 7.28 -8.47 12.39
CA THR A 56 7.41 -7.03 12.67
C THR A 56 6.05 -6.33 12.80
N GLY A 57 4.95 -7.06 12.60
CA GLY A 57 3.59 -6.52 12.61
C GLY A 57 3.30 -5.56 11.45
N VAL A 58 4.06 -5.60 10.36
CA VAL A 58 3.89 -4.69 9.22
C VAL A 58 3.12 -5.41 8.11
N VAL A 59 2.15 -4.73 7.50
CA VAL A 59 1.57 -5.16 6.23
C VAL A 59 1.60 -4.00 5.24
N VAL A 60 2.21 -4.22 4.08
CA VAL A 60 2.26 -3.23 3.01
C VAL A 60 1.32 -3.66 1.90
N VAL A 61 0.40 -2.77 1.50
CA VAL A 61 -0.45 -2.97 0.31
C VAL A 61 -0.01 -1.98 -0.75
N THR A 62 0.41 -2.46 -1.91
CA THR A 62 0.84 -1.64 -3.04
C THR A 62 -0.14 -1.74 -4.19
N PHE A 63 -0.62 -0.59 -4.66
CA PHE A 63 -1.40 -0.45 -5.87
C PHE A 63 -0.48 0.05 -6.98
N LEU A 64 -0.44 -0.71 -8.07
CA LEU A 64 0.33 -0.34 -9.24
C LEU A 64 -0.53 0.47 -10.22
N ASP A 65 0.08 1.40 -10.95
CA ASP A 65 -0.54 2.00 -12.13
C ASP A 65 -0.52 1.05 -13.32
N ASP A 66 -1.17 1.42 -14.43
CA ASP A 66 -1.25 0.63 -15.65
C ASP A 66 0.14 0.27 -16.23
N PRO A 67 1.16 1.15 -16.18
CA PRO A 67 2.55 0.79 -16.51
C PRO A 67 3.28 -0.12 -15.51
N GLY A 68 2.66 -0.49 -14.38
CA GLY A 68 3.21 -1.41 -13.38
C GLY A 68 4.09 -0.76 -12.29
N ARG A 69 4.06 0.57 -12.18
CA ARG A 69 4.83 1.35 -11.20
C ARG A 69 4.01 1.54 -9.94
N LYS A 70 4.66 1.82 -8.81
CA LYS A 70 3.93 2.13 -7.56
C LYS A 70 3.15 3.43 -7.71
N ALA A 71 1.82 3.34 -7.72
CA ALA A 71 0.94 4.50 -7.70
C ALA A 71 0.57 4.88 -6.26
N THR A 72 0.26 3.89 -5.43
CA THR A 72 -0.14 4.08 -4.04
C THR A 72 0.38 2.94 -3.16
N GLU A 73 0.79 3.25 -1.94
CA GLU A 73 1.22 2.27 -0.95
C GLU A 73 0.58 2.57 0.40
N TYR A 74 -0.08 1.57 0.98
CA TYR A 74 -0.62 1.61 2.33
C TYR A 74 0.30 0.82 3.26
N THR A 75 0.69 1.42 4.38
CA THR A 75 1.41 0.74 5.44
C THR A 75 0.50 0.58 6.66
N PHE A 76 0.11 -0.66 6.92
CA PHE A 76 -0.57 -1.07 8.13
C PHE A 76 0.42 -1.53 9.20
N MET A 77 0.12 -1.17 10.44
CA MET A 77 0.81 -1.69 11.61
C MET A 77 -0.17 -2.48 12.46
N LYS A 78 0.22 -3.69 12.88
CA LYS A 78 -0.47 -4.48 13.89
C LYS A 78 -0.44 -3.74 15.22
N LYS A 79 -1.62 -3.53 15.80
CA LYS A 79 -1.81 -2.84 17.08
C LYS A 79 -2.20 -3.82 18.19
N THR A 80 -2.98 -4.83 17.83
CA THR A 80 -3.38 -5.93 18.70
C THR A 80 -3.32 -7.24 17.93
N ASP A 81 -3.61 -8.37 18.57
CA ASP A 81 -3.74 -9.65 17.87
C ASP A 81 -4.95 -9.72 16.92
N GLU A 82 -5.85 -8.75 16.97
CA GLU A 82 -7.07 -8.71 16.18
C GLU A 82 -7.08 -7.57 15.15
N SER A 83 -6.21 -6.57 15.31
CA SER A 83 -6.32 -5.32 14.55
C SER A 83 -5.03 -4.79 13.94
N LEU A 84 -5.19 -4.27 12.72
CA LEU A 84 -4.26 -3.45 11.99
C LEU A 84 -4.76 -2.00 11.98
N PHE A 85 -3.82 -1.06 11.96
CA PHE A 85 -4.10 0.36 11.74
C PHE A 85 -3.29 0.89 10.55
N LEU A 86 -3.96 1.56 9.62
CA LEU A 86 -3.33 2.27 8.50
C LEU A 86 -2.56 3.48 9.02
N THR A 87 -1.25 3.34 9.17
CA THR A 87 -0.38 4.39 9.71
C THR A 87 0.15 5.34 8.64
N ARG A 88 0.20 4.89 7.38
CA ARG A 88 0.81 5.66 6.31
C ARG A 88 0.22 5.34 4.95
N VAL A 89 0.01 6.39 4.17
CA VAL A 89 -0.30 6.33 2.75
C VAL A 89 0.78 7.08 1.99
N HIS A 90 1.35 6.45 0.97
CA HIS A 90 2.18 7.12 -0.03
C HIS A 90 1.47 7.10 -1.37
N MET A 91 1.56 8.20 -2.10
CA MET A 91 1.07 8.32 -3.47
C MET A 91 2.15 8.93 -4.34
N TRP A 92 2.31 8.41 -5.55
CA TRP A 92 3.27 8.92 -6.53
C TRP A 92 2.55 9.27 -7.82
N THR A 93 2.86 10.44 -8.36
CA THR A 93 2.44 10.85 -9.69
C THR A 93 3.66 10.90 -10.59
N TYR A 94 3.52 10.37 -11.80
CA TYR A 94 4.59 10.33 -12.78
C TYR A 94 4.35 11.36 -13.89
N PRO A 95 5.40 11.87 -14.54
CA PRO A 95 5.26 12.87 -15.60
C PRO A 95 4.64 12.33 -16.89
N SER A 96 4.59 11.00 -17.06
CA SER A 96 4.05 10.33 -18.24
C SER A 96 3.67 8.88 -17.92
N GLU A 97 3.00 8.22 -18.86
CA GLU A 97 2.70 6.78 -18.81
C GLU A 97 3.84 5.89 -19.33
N GLN A 98 5.07 6.42 -19.42
CA GLN A 98 6.22 5.63 -19.86
C GLN A 98 6.49 4.48 -18.86
N PRO A 99 6.54 3.22 -19.32
CA PRO A 99 6.93 2.09 -18.47
C PRO A 99 8.37 2.22 -17.97
N GLY A 100 8.67 1.60 -16.83
CA GLY A 100 10.03 1.53 -16.27
C GLY A 100 10.52 2.76 -15.52
N LEU A 101 9.69 3.81 -15.37
CA LEU A 101 10.01 4.94 -14.48
C LEU A 101 10.09 4.47 -13.02
N ARG A 102 11.15 4.89 -12.32
CA ARG A 102 11.42 4.58 -10.91
C ARG A 102 10.71 5.57 -10.00
N LEU A 103 10.59 5.24 -8.72
CA LEU A 103 10.08 6.19 -7.69
C LEU A 103 10.81 7.55 -7.70
N SER A 104 12.11 7.55 -8.01
CA SER A 104 12.90 8.78 -8.14
C SER A 104 12.43 9.69 -9.28
N ASP A 105 11.76 9.12 -10.28
CA ASP A 105 11.33 9.80 -11.50
C ASP A 105 9.90 10.37 -11.36
N SER A 106 9.25 10.16 -10.21
CA SER A 106 7.92 10.75 -9.94
C SER A 106 8.00 12.28 -9.99
N SER A 107 7.01 12.93 -10.62
CA SER A 107 6.89 14.39 -10.69
C SER A 107 6.46 14.97 -9.35
N SER A 108 5.62 14.25 -8.62
CA SER A 108 5.28 14.53 -7.23
C SER A 108 5.19 13.25 -6.42
N HIS A 109 5.21 13.40 -5.10
CA HIS A 109 4.73 12.38 -4.20
C HIS A 109 4.09 13.01 -2.97
N GLU A 110 3.11 12.33 -2.44
CA GLU A 110 2.40 12.72 -1.22
C GLU A 110 2.53 11.60 -0.19
N THR A 111 2.79 11.99 1.05
CA THR A 111 2.81 11.08 2.20
C THR A 111 1.82 11.58 3.24
N VAL A 112 0.89 10.72 3.65
CA VAL A 112 -0.02 10.98 4.77
C VAL A 112 0.29 10.02 5.89
N HIS A 113 0.62 10.56 7.06
CA HIS A 113 0.82 9.81 8.29
C HIS A 113 -0.38 9.95 9.19
N TYR A 114 -0.94 8.84 9.62
CA TYR A 114 -2.06 8.78 10.55
C TYR A 114 -1.61 8.27 11.92
N ARG A 115 -2.22 8.80 12.97
CA ARG A 115 -2.18 8.27 14.32
C ARG A 115 -3.59 7.88 14.78
N GLU A 116 -3.64 6.99 15.76
CA GLU A 116 -4.90 6.45 16.31
C GLU A 116 -5.73 7.50 17.06
N ASP A 117 -5.08 8.58 17.52
CA ASP A 117 -5.70 9.71 18.20
C ASP A 117 -6.28 10.78 17.25
N GLY A 118 -6.32 10.50 15.93
CA GLY A 118 -6.83 11.43 14.93
C GLY A 118 -5.85 12.52 14.53
N TYR A 119 -4.60 12.48 14.99
CA TYR A 119 -3.54 13.32 14.42
C TYR A 119 -3.15 12.82 13.03
N VAL A 120 -3.07 13.76 12.07
CA VAL A 120 -2.64 13.46 10.71
C VAL A 120 -1.62 14.47 10.23
N LYS A 121 -0.52 13.98 9.64
CA LYS A 121 0.48 14.81 8.96
C LYS A 121 0.52 14.47 7.47
N ARG A 122 0.20 15.43 6.63
CA ARG A 122 0.28 15.35 5.17
C ARG A 122 1.51 16.11 4.69
N VAL A 123 2.33 15.47 3.87
CA VAL A 123 3.50 16.07 3.22
C VAL A 123 3.36 15.89 1.72
N VAL A 124 3.31 16.98 0.98
CA VAL A 124 3.32 16.97 -0.49
C VAL A 124 4.65 17.50 -0.96
N LYS A 125 5.29 16.79 -1.90
CA LYS A 125 6.48 17.26 -2.58
C LYS A 125 6.25 17.24 -4.08
N ASN A 126 6.31 18.41 -4.72
CA ASN A 126 6.23 18.55 -6.16
C ASN A 126 7.61 18.95 -6.71
N LYS A 127 8.23 18.06 -7.48
CA LYS A 127 9.57 18.29 -8.04
C LYS A 127 9.54 19.24 -9.24
N VAL A 128 8.43 19.30 -9.96
CA VAL A 128 8.25 20.17 -11.13
C VAL A 128 8.17 21.63 -10.68
N GLU A 129 7.29 21.91 -9.72
CA GLU A 129 7.09 23.26 -9.16
C GLU A 129 8.10 23.61 -8.06
N ARG A 130 8.92 22.63 -7.64
CA ARG A 130 9.96 22.77 -6.61
C ARG A 130 9.42 23.29 -5.27
N PHE A 131 8.24 22.83 -4.87
CA PHE A 131 7.70 23.13 -3.55
C PHE A 131 7.51 21.88 -2.71
N GLN A 132 7.46 22.11 -1.40
CA GLN A 132 7.05 21.14 -0.41
C GLN A 132 6.04 21.81 0.51
N GLU A 133 4.92 21.14 0.74
CA GLU A 133 3.91 21.55 1.70
C GLU A 133 3.84 20.53 2.82
N THR A 134 3.63 20.99 4.05
CA THR A 134 3.33 20.12 5.19
C THR A 134 2.15 20.71 5.93
N VAL A 135 1.09 19.91 6.06
CA VAL A 135 -0.13 20.29 6.77
C VAL A 135 -0.41 19.24 7.84
N GLU A 136 -0.76 19.71 9.03
CA GLU A 136 -1.06 18.88 10.18
C GLU A 136 -2.51 19.12 10.60
N TYR A 137 -3.21 18.04 10.93
CA TYR A 137 -4.60 18.03 11.32
C TYR A 137 -4.74 17.28 12.65
N THR A 138 -5.76 17.66 13.40
CA THR A 138 -6.15 17.02 14.66
C THR A 138 -7.64 16.68 14.60
N ASP A 139 -8.10 15.80 15.47
CA ASP A 139 -9.50 15.36 15.55
C ASP A 139 -10.05 14.78 14.23
N VAL A 140 -9.17 14.19 13.41
CA VAL A 140 -9.59 13.51 12.18
C VAL A 140 -10.21 12.17 12.53
N PRO A 141 -11.44 11.86 12.07
CA PRO A 141 -12.00 10.52 12.22
C PRO A 141 -11.10 9.49 11.53
N VAL A 142 -10.58 8.53 12.29
CA VAL A 142 -9.70 7.46 11.79
C VAL A 142 -10.33 6.07 11.91
N GLY A 143 -11.64 5.98 12.12
CA GLY A 143 -12.35 4.70 12.24
C GLY A 143 -12.17 3.81 11.01
N THR A 144 -12.10 4.40 9.82
CA THR A 144 -11.93 3.71 8.54
C THR A 144 -10.50 3.21 8.27
N ASN A 145 -9.53 3.61 9.11
CA ASN A 145 -8.14 3.18 9.05
C ASN A 145 -7.89 1.87 9.81
N TRP A 146 -8.87 1.37 10.55
CA TRP A 146 -8.81 0.10 11.26
C TRP A 146 -9.25 -1.06 10.37
N GLU A 147 -8.51 -2.17 10.45
CA GLU A 147 -8.82 -3.41 9.75
C GLU A 147 -8.63 -4.59 10.69
N PRO A 148 -9.39 -5.68 10.53
CA PRO A 148 -9.05 -6.93 11.17
C PRO A 148 -7.74 -7.49 10.59
N ILE A 149 -7.06 -8.37 11.34
CA ILE A 149 -5.99 -9.19 10.76
C ILE A 149 -6.61 -10.07 9.65
N PRO A 150 -6.12 -9.98 8.40
CA PRO A 150 -6.66 -10.76 7.29
C PRO A 150 -6.38 -12.25 7.52
N VAL A 151 -7.32 -13.08 7.08
CA VAL A 151 -7.08 -14.53 6.97
C VAL A 151 -6.19 -14.77 5.75
N PHE A 152 -5.25 -15.72 5.85
CA PHE A 152 -4.41 -16.10 4.72
C PHE A 152 -5.26 -16.39 3.47
N GLY A 153 -4.95 -15.69 2.37
CA GLY A 153 -5.68 -15.79 1.10
C GLY A 153 -6.88 -14.86 0.96
N ASP A 154 -7.37 -14.25 2.06
CA ASP A 154 -8.43 -13.24 2.03
C ASP A 154 -7.92 -11.87 2.49
N TYR A 155 -7.37 -11.12 1.54
CA TYR A 155 -6.79 -9.79 1.77
C TYR A 155 -7.72 -8.65 1.32
N ARG A 156 -8.97 -8.95 0.94
CA ARG A 156 -9.87 -7.97 0.30
C ARG A 156 -10.15 -6.75 1.16
N SER A 157 -10.25 -6.92 2.48
CA SER A 157 -10.47 -5.80 3.43
C SER A 157 -9.33 -4.79 3.34
N ILE A 158 -8.08 -5.24 3.46
CA ILE A 158 -6.91 -4.37 3.44
C ILE A 158 -6.57 -3.85 2.03
N ALA A 159 -6.90 -4.62 0.99
CA ALA A 159 -6.61 -4.33 -0.41
C ALA A 159 -7.65 -3.46 -1.14
N ARG A 160 -8.63 -2.88 -0.44
CA ARG A 160 -9.51 -1.87 -1.03
C ARG A 160 -8.75 -0.55 -1.26
N TYR A 161 -8.88 0.02 -2.45
CA TYR A 161 -8.24 1.29 -2.79
C TYR A 161 -9.03 2.48 -2.27
N GLU A 162 -10.34 2.49 -2.49
CA GLU A 162 -11.20 3.53 -1.94
C GLU A 162 -11.35 3.28 -0.44
N ARG A 163 -11.03 4.31 0.33
CA ARG A 163 -11.23 4.36 1.77
C ARG A 163 -11.93 5.68 2.08
N ASP A 164 -13.06 5.59 2.75
CA ASP A 164 -13.86 6.76 3.11
C ASP A 164 -13.06 7.73 3.97
N GLU A 165 -13.31 9.02 3.77
CA GLU A 165 -12.80 10.14 4.59
C GLU A 165 -11.27 10.29 4.72
N GLN A 166 -10.48 9.75 3.79
CA GLN A 166 -9.05 10.12 3.76
C GLN A 166 -8.88 11.61 3.40
N ILE A 167 -7.91 12.27 4.05
CA ILE A 167 -7.57 13.68 3.76
C ILE A 167 -7.20 13.86 2.28
N THR A 168 -6.65 12.81 1.67
CA THR A 168 -6.33 12.75 0.24
C THR A 168 -7.55 12.95 -0.66
N ASN A 169 -8.76 12.62 -0.17
CA ASN A 169 -10.02 12.76 -0.90
C ASN A 169 -10.72 14.09 -0.60
N ARG A 170 -10.16 14.95 0.28
CA ARG A 170 -10.75 16.23 0.70
C ARG A 170 -10.18 17.45 -0.06
N ILE A 171 -9.48 17.25 -1.17
CA ILE A 171 -8.96 18.35 -1.98
C ILE A 171 -9.51 18.20 -3.42
N PRO A 172 -10.15 19.26 -3.98
CA PRO A 172 -10.67 19.26 -5.35
C PRO A 172 -9.58 19.24 -6.42
#